data_AF-A0A257XSY4-F1
#
_entry.id   AF-A0A257XSY4-F1
#
_cell.length_a   1.000
_cell.length_b   1.000
_cell.length_c   1.000
_cell.angle_alpha   90.00
_cell.angle_beta   90.00
_cell.angle_gamma   90.00
#
_symmetry.space_group_name_H-M   'P 1'
#
loop_
_entity.id
_entity.type
_entity.pdbx_description
1 polymer ?
#
loop_
_entity_poly.entity_id
_entity_poly.type
_entity_poly.pdbx_seq_one_letter_code
_entity_poly.pdbx_strand_id
1 'polypeptide(L)'
;MWIAVDLALPNAGEDDTVQASDNLWKAVGTVAVADIVMSLDNVVAVAAVADGNWLLLGLGLAISIPLIVAGSSLVMAVLDRVPLLVWAGAALLGWVAGEMMVSDAGIADWIGGAAGAEHWARPAAAACAILVVGISWSVGTIRKRRAASEI
;
A
#
# COMPACT_ATOMS: atom_id res chain seq x y z
N MET A 1 -0.30 4.57 5.81
CA MET A 1 -1.71 4.92 5.50
C MET A 1 -1.93 5.44 4.08
N TRP A 2 -1.05 6.27 3.51
CA TRP A 2 -1.26 6.83 2.17
C TRP A 2 -1.51 5.78 1.07
N ILE A 3 -0.68 4.72 0.99
CA ILE A 3 -0.85 3.62 0.00
C ILE A 3 -2.17 2.86 0.18
N ALA A 4 -2.64 2.68 1.43
CA ALA A 4 -3.89 1.99 1.71
C ALA A 4 -5.12 2.79 1.22
N VAL A 5 -5.05 4.12 1.33
CA VAL A 5 -6.08 5.02 0.79
C VAL A 5 -6.00 5.07 -0.73
N ASP A 6 -4.80 5.21 -1.30
CA ASP A 6 -4.58 5.28 -2.74
C ASP A 6 -5.06 4.01 -3.48
N LEU A 7 -4.78 2.83 -2.92
CA LEU A 7 -5.25 1.54 -3.46
C LEU A 7 -6.78 1.45 -3.58
N ALA A 8 -7.50 2.05 -2.65
CA ALA A 8 -8.96 1.97 -2.60
C ALA A 8 -9.66 3.11 -3.34
N LEU A 9 -8.91 4.10 -3.84
CA LEU A 9 -9.44 5.18 -4.65
C LEU A 9 -9.42 4.82 -6.13
N PRO A 10 -10.54 5.00 -6.85
CA PRO A 10 -10.50 4.92 -8.31
C PRO A 10 -9.58 6.02 -8.85
N ASN A 11 -8.64 5.66 -9.72
CA ASN A 11 -7.82 6.60 -10.46
C ASN A 11 -8.74 7.51 -11.28
N ALA A 12 -8.83 8.77 -10.87
CA ALA A 12 -9.65 9.77 -11.54
C ALA A 12 -8.79 10.47 -12.59
N GLY A 13 -8.98 10.06 -13.85
CA GLY A 13 -8.49 10.76 -15.04
C GLY A 13 -7.28 10.10 -15.69
N GLU A 14 -7.52 9.32 -16.73
CA GLU A 14 -6.75 9.49 -17.96
C GLU A 14 -7.57 9.05 -19.16
N ASP A 15 -7.76 10.00 -20.07
CA ASP A 15 -8.58 9.90 -21.27
C ASP A 15 -8.06 8.86 -22.28
N ASP A 16 -9.01 8.35 -23.07
CA ASP A 16 -8.98 7.25 -24.05
C ASP A 16 -8.03 7.39 -25.26
N THR A 17 -6.81 7.95 -25.15
CA THR A 17 -5.91 8.10 -26.33
C THR A 17 -4.44 7.69 -26.16
N VAL A 18 -4.05 7.10 -25.04
CA VAL A 18 -2.68 6.65 -24.81
C VAL A 18 -2.57 5.15 -25.13
N GLN A 19 -1.61 4.76 -25.99
CA GLN A 19 -1.38 3.38 -26.39
C GLN A 19 -1.29 2.47 -25.15
N ALA A 20 -1.94 1.31 -25.16
CA ALA A 20 -1.98 0.40 -24.00
C ALA A 20 -0.60 0.04 -23.42
N SER A 21 0.46 0.13 -24.24
CA SER A 21 1.88 0.05 -23.83
C SER A 21 2.28 1.13 -22.82
N ASP A 22 1.92 2.39 -23.09
CA ASP A 22 2.32 3.54 -22.29
C ASP A 22 1.61 3.54 -20.92
N ASN A 23 0.35 3.07 -20.86
CA ASN A 23 -0.36 2.88 -19.59
C ASN A 23 0.30 1.81 -18.71
N LEU A 24 0.87 0.76 -19.31
CA LEU A 24 1.53 -0.32 -18.60
C LEU A 24 2.89 0.15 -18.05
N TRP A 25 3.68 0.88 -18.84
CA TRP A 25 4.92 1.51 -18.37
C TRP A 25 4.70 2.57 -17.30
N LYS A 26 3.61 3.34 -17.40
CA LYS A 26 3.23 4.35 -16.40
C LYS A 26 2.80 3.69 -15.09
N ALA A 27 1.97 2.64 -15.15
CA ALA A 27 1.56 1.87 -13.97
C ALA A 27 2.75 1.17 -13.30
N VAL A 28 3.65 0.57 -14.10
CA VAL A 28 4.91 -0.02 -13.61
C VAL A 28 5.76 1.03 -12.91
N GLY A 29 5.90 2.23 -13.49
CA GLY A 29 6.60 3.35 -12.88
C GLY A 29 6.00 3.76 -11.54
N THR A 30 4.67 3.89 -11.45
CA THR A 30 3.96 4.21 -10.20
C THR A 30 4.17 3.13 -9.14
N VAL A 31 4.05 1.85 -9.51
CA VAL A 31 4.28 0.72 -8.59
C VAL A 31 5.74 0.67 -8.13
N ALA A 32 6.71 0.91 -9.02
CA ALA A 32 8.12 0.93 -8.67
C ALA A 32 8.49 2.09 -7.72
N VAL A 33 7.92 3.28 -7.95
CA VAL A 33 8.13 4.43 -7.05
C VAL A 33 7.48 4.19 -5.69
N ALA A 34 6.25 3.66 -5.67
CA ALA A 34 5.57 3.29 -4.43
C ALA A 34 6.33 2.20 -3.67
N ASP A 35 6.85 1.21 -4.39
CA ASP A 35 7.71 0.17 -3.82
C ASP A 35 8.96 0.82 -3.24
N ILE A 36 9.74 1.64 -3.95
CA ILE A 36 10.94 2.28 -3.38
C ILE A 36 10.64 3.13 -2.13
N VAL A 37 9.56 3.90 -2.11
CA VAL A 37 9.21 4.76 -0.97
C VAL A 37 8.76 3.93 0.24
N MET A 38 8.04 2.83 0.01
CA MET A 38 7.57 1.91 1.06
C MET A 38 8.65 0.92 1.49
N SER A 39 9.45 0.48 0.53
CA SER A 39 10.45 -0.56 0.59
C SER A 39 11.82 0.00 0.88
N LEU A 40 12.01 1.32 1.04
CA LEU A 40 13.24 1.84 1.64
C LEU A 40 13.50 1.12 2.98
N ASP A 41 12.45 0.93 3.77
CA ASP A 41 12.48 0.16 5.01
C ASP A 41 12.73 -1.34 4.75
N ASN A 42 12.13 -1.92 3.69
CA ASN A 42 12.35 -3.33 3.31
C ASN A 42 13.78 -3.58 2.78
N VAL A 43 14.37 -2.63 2.05
CA VAL A 43 15.73 -2.66 1.54
C VAL A 43 16.71 -2.48 2.69
N VAL A 44 16.41 -1.62 3.66
CA VAL A 44 17.20 -1.50 4.90
C VAL A 44 17.17 -2.80 5.70
N ALA A 45 16.03 -3.50 5.77
CA ALA A 45 15.95 -4.82 6.41
C ALA A 45 16.76 -5.89 5.66
N VAL A 46 16.70 -5.92 4.32
CA VAL A 46 17.54 -6.81 3.50
C VAL A 46 19.01 -6.45 3.62
N ALA A 47 19.36 -5.16 3.71
CA ALA A 47 20.72 -4.68 3.92
C ALA A 47 21.28 -5.12 5.27
N ALA A 48 20.44 -5.10 6.32
CA ALA A 48 20.79 -5.59 7.65
C ALA A 48 21.04 -7.11 7.66
N VAL A 49 20.25 -7.89 6.91
CA VAL A 49 20.44 -9.35 6.77
C VAL A 49 21.62 -9.70 5.85
N ALA A 50 21.90 -8.86 4.86
CA ALA A 50 23.00 -9.04 3.92
C ALA A 50 24.39 -8.75 4.53
N ASP A 51 24.45 -8.24 5.76
CA ASP A 51 25.67 -8.00 6.55
C ASP A 51 26.79 -7.31 5.76
N GLY A 52 26.42 -6.26 5.00
CA GLY A 52 27.36 -5.49 4.17
C GLY A 52 27.74 -6.12 2.81
N ASN A 53 27.16 -7.27 2.45
CA ASN A 53 27.36 -7.88 1.14
C ASN A 53 26.48 -7.22 0.05
N TRP A 54 27.04 -6.20 -0.59
CA TRP A 54 26.42 -5.46 -1.70
C TRP A 54 25.94 -6.36 -2.86
N LEU A 55 26.56 -7.54 -3.05
CA LEU A 55 26.15 -8.49 -4.08
C LEU A 55 24.80 -9.14 -3.75
N LEU A 56 24.59 -9.54 -2.50
CA LEU A 56 23.32 -10.14 -2.04
C LEU A 56 22.19 -9.12 -2.07
N LEU A 57 22.47 -7.89 -1.66
CA LEU A 57 21.52 -6.77 -1.75
C LEU A 57 21.13 -6.49 -3.21
N GLY A 58 22.12 -6.36 -4.10
CA GLY A 58 21.89 -6.10 -5.52
C GLY A 58 21.12 -7.20 -6.22
N LEU A 59 21.43 -8.48 -5.93
CA LEU A 59 20.68 -9.62 -6.47
C LEU A 59 19.25 -9.66 -5.96
N GLY A 60 19.03 -9.40 -4.67
CA GLY A 60 17.68 -9.35 -4.09
C GLY A 60 16.79 -8.32 -4.78
N LEU A 61 17.31 -7.11 -5.00
CA LEU A 61 16.59 -6.04 -5.68
C LEU A 61 16.38 -6.34 -7.18
N ALA A 62 17.42 -6.84 -7.85
CA ALA A 62 17.36 -7.17 -9.28
C ALA A 62 16.36 -8.28 -9.61
N ILE A 63 16.14 -9.23 -8.68
CA ILE A 63 15.15 -10.30 -8.83
C ILE A 63 13.74 -9.82 -8.42
N SER A 64 13.64 -8.94 -7.41
CA SER A 64 12.36 -8.45 -6.90
C SER A 64 11.58 -7.62 -7.92
N ILE A 65 12.23 -6.68 -8.61
CA ILE A 65 11.55 -5.77 -9.56
C ILE A 65 10.86 -6.55 -10.69
N PRO A 66 11.53 -7.45 -11.44
CA PRO A 66 10.87 -8.24 -12.48
C PRO A 66 9.75 -9.12 -11.94
N LEU A 67 9.91 -9.66 -10.73
CA LEU A 67 8.90 -10.47 -10.07
C LEU A 67 7.63 -9.65 -9.76
N ILE A 68 7.80 -8.43 -9.24
CA ILE A 68 6.68 -7.50 -8.98
C ILE A 68 6.01 -7.11 -10.30
N VAL A 69 6.79 -6.77 -11.33
CA VAL A 69 6.25 -6.39 -12.64
C VAL A 69 5.45 -7.53 -13.26
N ALA A 70 6.01 -8.74 -13.30
CA ALA A 70 5.31 -9.92 -13.83
C ALA A 70 4.09 -10.29 -12.96
N GLY A 71 4.26 -10.28 -11.64
CA GLY A 71 3.22 -10.61 -10.67
C GLY A 71 2.05 -9.62 -10.67
N SER A 72 2.31 -8.34 -10.97
CA SER A 72 1.26 -7.31 -11.01
C SER A 72 0.15 -7.62 -12.01
N SER A 73 0.49 -8.19 -13.17
CA SER A 73 -0.49 -8.61 -14.18
C SER A 73 -1.43 -9.70 -13.66
N LEU A 74 -0.88 -10.68 -12.92
CA LEU A 74 -1.65 -11.74 -12.28
C LEU A 74 -2.54 -11.18 -11.17
N VAL A 75 -1.99 -10.32 -10.33
CA VAL A 75 -2.74 -9.66 -9.23
C VAL A 75 -3.87 -8.81 -9.80
N MET A 76 -3.62 -8.00 -10.82
CA MET A 76 -4.65 -7.22 -11.51
C MET A 76 -5.76 -8.11 -12.07
N ALA A 77 -5.42 -9.21 -12.75
CA ALA A 77 -6.42 -10.13 -13.27
C ALA A 77 -7.32 -10.73 -12.17
N VAL A 78 -6.79 -10.92 -10.97
CA VAL A 78 -7.55 -11.38 -9.80
C VAL A 78 -8.42 -10.25 -9.23
N LEU A 79 -7.88 -9.04 -9.10
CA LEU A 79 -8.62 -7.88 -8.60
C LEU A 79 -9.79 -7.50 -9.52
N ASP A 80 -9.62 -7.62 -10.83
CA ASP A 80 -10.67 -7.36 -11.82
C ASP A 80 -11.85 -8.34 -11.68
N ARG A 81 -11.56 -9.60 -11.33
CA ARG A 81 -12.61 -10.61 -11.11
C ARG A 81 -13.24 -10.53 -9.73
N VAL A 82 -12.49 -10.12 -8.72
CA VAL A 82 -12.93 -10.07 -7.32
C VAL A 82 -12.60 -8.70 -6.73
N PRO A 83 -13.35 -7.64 -7.10
CA PRO A 83 -13.08 -6.26 -6.65
C PRO A 83 -13.23 -6.09 -5.13
N LEU A 84 -13.89 -7.02 -4.44
CA LEU A 84 -13.95 -7.06 -2.97
C LEU A 84 -12.55 -7.19 -2.34
N LEU A 85 -11.57 -7.79 -3.05
CA LEU A 85 -10.19 -7.93 -2.57
C LEU A 85 -9.49 -6.58 -2.40
N VAL A 86 -9.87 -5.54 -3.15
CA VAL A 86 -9.32 -4.19 -2.98
C VAL A 86 -9.68 -3.64 -1.61
N TRP A 87 -10.95 -3.81 -1.20
CA TRP A 87 -11.42 -3.37 0.12
C TRP A 87 -10.81 -4.19 1.25
N ALA A 88 -10.68 -5.51 1.06
CA ALA A 88 -10.01 -6.39 2.02
C ALA A 88 -8.53 -6.02 2.18
N GLY A 89 -7.82 -5.77 1.07
CA GLY A 89 -6.42 -5.33 1.07
C GLY A 89 -6.23 -3.98 1.74
N ALA A 90 -7.09 -3.00 1.44
CA ALA A 90 -7.04 -1.68 2.08
C ALA A 90 -7.30 -1.76 3.59
N ALA A 91 -8.29 -2.57 4.03
CA ALA A 91 -8.55 -2.80 5.44
C ALA A 91 -7.36 -3.46 6.14
N LEU A 92 -6.75 -4.47 5.52
CA LEU A 92 -5.57 -5.15 6.03
C LEU A 92 -4.36 -4.20 6.14
N LEU A 93 -4.12 -3.37 5.13
CA LEU A 93 -3.04 -2.37 5.17
C LEU A 93 -3.29 -1.30 6.24
N GLY A 94 -4.55 -0.90 6.46
CA GLY A 94 -4.93 -0.04 7.56
C GLY A 94 -4.69 -0.69 8.93
N TRP A 95 -4.99 -1.97 9.07
CA TRP A 95 -4.72 -2.76 10.27
C TRP A 95 -3.24 -2.79 10.61
N VAL A 96 -2.41 -3.25 9.67
CA VAL A 96 -0.95 -3.35 9.85
C VAL A 96 -0.34 -1.99 10.16
N ALA A 97 -0.80 -0.92 9.48
CA ALA A 97 -0.33 0.43 9.76
C ALA A 97 -0.63 0.88 11.21
N GLY A 98 -1.83 0.58 11.73
CA GLY A 98 -2.19 0.91 13.10
C GLY A 98 -1.38 0.12 14.14
N GLU A 99 -1.12 -1.15 13.87
CA GLU A 99 -0.28 -2.01 14.71
C GLU A 99 1.17 -1.53 14.74
N MET A 100 1.74 -1.19 13.58
CA MET A 100 3.11 -0.66 13.47
C MET A 100 3.26 0.70 14.15
N MET A 101 2.26 1.58 14.05
CA MET A 101 2.29 2.88 14.73
C MET A 101 2.40 2.75 16.25
N VAL A 102 1.62 1.84 16.86
CA VAL A 102 1.59 1.70 18.32
C VAL A 102 2.76 0.88 18.86
N SER A 103 3.33 0.01 18.02
CA SER A 103 4.49 -0.80 18.35
C SER A 103 5.82 -0.05 18.21
N ASP A 104 5.82 1.14 17.63
CA ASP A 104 7.01 1.99 17.54
C ASP A 104 7.50 2.38 18.95
N ALA A 105 8.81 2.23 19.20
CA ALA A 105 9.40 2.42 20.52
C ALA A 105 9.12 3.82 21.12
N GLY A 106 9.07 4.86 20.29
CA GLY A 106 8.77 6.22 20.75
C GLY A 106 7.32 6.39 21.20
N ILE A 107 6.39 5.68 20.56
CA ILE A 107 4.96 5.70 20.89
C ILE A 107 4.68 4.75 22.06
N ALA A 108 5.28 3.56 22.05
CA ALA A 108 5.18 2.55 23.10
C ALA A 108 5.56 3.12 24.48
N ASP A 109 6.66 3.86 24.58
CA ASP A 109 7.09 4.46 25.85
C ASP A 109 6.10 5.51 26.37
N TRP A 110 5.41 6.24 25.48
CA TRP A 110 4.39 7.23 25.86
C TRP A 110 3.08 6.61 26.36
N ILE A 111 2.75 5.40 25.93
CA ILE A 111 1.48 4.73 26.26
C ILE A 111 1.63 3.66 27.36
N GLY A 112 2.78 3.60 28.05
CA GLY A 112 3.03 2.68 29.16
C GLY A 112 4.02 1.56 28.86
N GLY A 113 4.93 1.77 27.90
CA GLY A 113 5.93 0.80 27.47
C GLY A 113 5.32 -0.38 26.71
N ALA A 114 6.04 -1.51 26.67
CA ALA A 114 5.63 -2.71 25.93
C ALA A 114 4.24 -3.24 26.33
N ALA A 115 3.85 -3.11 27.60
CA ALA A 115 2.52 -3.54 28.07
C ALA A 115 1.40 -2.63 27.57
N GLY A 116 1.66 -1.32 27.46
CA GLY A 116 0.74 -0.36 26.87
C GLY A 116 0.60 -0.56 25.36
N ALA A 117 1.72 -0.82 24.67
CA ALA A 117 1.74 -1.11 23.25
C ALA A 117 0.94 -2.39 22.90
N GLU A 118 1.10 -3.47 23.66
CA GLU A 118 0.34 -4.71 23.44
C GLU A 118 -1.17 -4.50 23.63
N HIS A 119 -1.57 -3.73 24.64
CA HIS A 119 -2.98 -3.44 24.90
C HIS A 119 -3.62 -2.57 23.81
N TRP A 120 -2.88 -1.59 23.31
CA TRP A 120 -3.37 -0.62 22.32
C TRP A 120 -3.17 -1.06 20.86
N ALA A 121 -2.34 -2.06 20.59
CA ALA A 121 -2.06 -2.54 19.23
C ALA A 121 -3.35 -2.96 18.49
N ARG A 122 -4.17 -3.82 19.10
CA ARG A 122 -5.42 -4.32 18.49
C ARG A 122 -6.47 -3.22 18.26
N PRO A 123 -6.79 -2.34 19.24
CA PRO A 123 -7.76 -1.28 19.00
C PRO A 123 -7.24 -0.23 18.01
N ALA A 124 -5.94 0.09 18.00
CA ALA A 124 -5.37 1.01 17.02
C ALA A 124 -5.39 0.42 15.60
N ALA A 125 -5.05 -0.85 15.45
CA ALA A 125 -5.14 -1.55 14.17
C ALA A 125 -6.59 -1.58 13.65
N ALA A 126 -7.57 -1.89 14.52
CA ALA A 126 -8.99 -1.83 14.16
C ALA A 126 -9.43 -0.41 13.76
N ALA A 127 -9.03 0.61 14.52
CA ALA A 127 -9.36 2.01 14.24
C ALA A 127 -8.78 2.46 12.89
N CYS A 128 -7.50 2.16 12.62
CA CYS A 128 -6.86 2.50 11.36
C CYS A 128 -7.48 1.74 10.17
N ALA A 129 -7.84 0.47 10.33
CA ALA A 129 -8.55 -0.28 9.30
C ALA A 129 -9.92 0.35 8.97
N ILE A 130 -10.71 0.69 9.99
CA ILE A 130 -12.02 1.34 9.82
C ILE A 130 -11.87 2.73 9.19
N LEU A 131 -10.88 3.52 9.61
CA LEU A 131 -10.60 4.84 9.05
C LEU A 131 -10.22 4.74 7.57
N VAL A 132 -9.36 3.80 7.18
CA VAL A 132 -9.00 3.59 5.78
C VAL A 132 -10.22 3.24 4.95
N VAL A 133 -11.02 2.26 5.39
CA VAL A 133 -12.25 1.87 4.66
C VAL A 133 -13.25 3.03 4.58
N GLY A 134 -13.45 3.77 5.66
CA GLY A 134 -14.37 4.90 5.74
C GLY A 134 -13.96 6.08 4.86
N ILE A 135 -12.67 6.44 4.85
CA ILE A 135 -12.10 7.50 3.99
C ILE A 135 -12.24 7.09 2.53
N SER A 136 -11.85 5.86 2.18
CA SER A 136 -11.90 5.38 0.80
C SER A 136 -13.34 5.29 0.26
N TRP A 137 -14.30 4.89 1.09
CA TRP A 137 -15.72 4.92 0.73
C TRP A 137 -16.27 6.34 0.56
N SER A 138 -15.91 7.26 1.46
CA SER A 138 -16.36 8.66 1.41
C SER A 138 -15.81 9.40 0.18
N VAL A 139 -14.52 9.23 -0.12
CA VAL A 139 -13.92 9.87 -1.30
C VAL A 139 -14.41 9.21 -2.60
N GLY A 140 -14.59 7.89 -2.62
CA GLY A 140 -15.18 7.18 -3.75
C GLY A 140 -16.62 7.61 -4.06
N THR A 141 -17.43 7.90 -3.03
CA THR A 141 -18.80 8.40 -3.20
C THR A 141 -18.85 9.87 -3.62
N ILE A 142 -17.93 10.72 -3.13
CA ILE A 142 -17.82 12.12 -3.56
C ILE A 142 -17.38 12.22 -5.04
N ARG A 143 -16.45 11.37 -5.49
CA ARG A 143 -15.98 11.34 -6.89
C ARG A 143 -17.07 10.88 -7.86
N LYS A 144 -17.86 9.86 -7.50
CA LYS A 144 -19.02 9.42 -8.30
C LYS A 144 -20.08 10.52 -8.48
N ARG A 145 -20.25 11.41 -7.49
CA ARG A 145 -21.20 12.53 -7.56
C ARG A 145 -20.74 13.66 -8.47
N ARG A 146 -19.44 13.93 -8.57
CA ARG A 146 -18.90 14.95 -9.50
C ARG A 146 -18.99 14.52 -10.96
N ALA A 147 -18.74 13.25 -11.26
CA ALA A 147 -18.89 12.71 -12.62
C ALA A 147 -20.35 12.74 -13.12
N ALA A 148 -21.34 12.72 -12.21
CA ALA A 148 -22.75 12.80 -12.55
C ALA A 148 -23.30 14.23 -12.69
N SER A 149 -22.54 15.25 -12.29
CA SER A 149 -22.92 16.67 -12.45
C SER A 149 -22.35 17.32 -13.71
N GLU A 150 -21.55 16.58 -14.48
CA GLU A 150 -20.94 17.03 -15.74
C GLU A 150 -21.64 16.45 -17.00
N ILE A 151 -22.76 15.72 -16.82
CA ILE A 151 -23.65 15.21 -17.89
C ILE A 151 -24.98 15.97 -17.81
#